data_AF-A0A177SV88-F1
#
_entry.id   AF-A0A177SV88-F1
#
_cell.length_a   1.000
_cell.length_b   1.000
_cell.length_c   1.000
_cell.angle_alpha   90.00
_cell.angle_beta   90.00
_cell.angle_gamma   90.00
#
_symmetry.space_group_name_H-M   'P 1'
#
loop_
_entity.id
_entity.type
_entity.pdbx_description
1 polymer ?
#
loop_
_entity_poly.entity_id
_entity_poly.type
_entity_poly.pdbx_seq_one_letter_code
_entity_poly.pdbx_strand_id
1 'polypeptide(L)'
;MRIPLYLSLAASLIASPLLVAEELPPAVRQIEAKGAEVVGRFDAPDGLKGYAARFQNRGVALYLTPDGKHVLVGSLFDAQGRDLSEPQLEKLVYAPMAKEVWAKMEKAAWIADGKADAPRIVYLFSDPNCPYCNMFWEQARPWVESGKVQLRHIMVGIIRADSPGKSAALLAAKDPQKALLEHERAGKASTLKALEQIPAEVQARLDANQALMDELGLSATPAIFYIDEQQRLQQQQGAPRPELLGKILGKR
;
A
#
# COMPACT_ATOMS: atom_id res chain seq x y z
N MET A 1 -64.24 43.50 -11.70
CA MET A 1 -63.63 42.96 -10.48
C MET A 1 -62.68 41.82 -10.88
N ARG A 2 -61.39 42.12 -11.05
CA ARG A 2 -60.34 41.13 -11.35
C ARG A 2 -59.09 41.53 -10.55
N ILE A 3 -58.75 40.73 -9.55
CA ILE A 3 -57.62 40.94 -8.65
C ILE A 3 -56.43 40.19 -9.26
N PRO A 4 -55.27 40.82 -9.53
CA PRO A 4 -54.08 40.09 -9.91
C PRO A 4 -53.37 39.58 -8.66
N LEU A 5 -53.24 38.25 -8.58
CA LEU A 5 -52.51 37.52 -7.55
C LEU A 5 -51.02 37.58 -7.89
N TYR A 6 -50.26 38.44 -7.20
CA TYR A 6 -48.80 38.44 -7.28
C TYR A 6 -48.25 37.31 -6.41
N LEU A 7 -47.77 36.24 -7.07
CA LEU A 7 -47.03 35.15 -6.45
C LEU A 7 -45.62 35.64 -6.11
N SER A 8 -45.38 35.97 -4.84
CA SER A 8 -44.03 36.27 -4.34
C SER A 8 -43.23 34.97 -4.19
N LEU A 9 -42.30 34.74 -5.10
CA LEU A 9 -41.36 33.61 -5.05
C LEU A 9 -40.28 33.90 -3.98
N ALA A 10 -40.45 33.35 -2.78
CA ALA A 10 -39.42 33.40 -1.75
C ALA A 10 -38.28 32.43 -2.09
N ALA A 11 -37.15 32.97 -2.56
CA ALA A 11 -35.93 32.20 -2.76
C ALA A 11 -35.24 31.96 -1.40
N SER A 12 -35.47 30.79 -0.82
CA SER A 12 -34.71 30.32 0.35
C SER A 12 -33.29 29.98 -0.07
N LEU A 13 -32.33 30.85 0.25
CA LEU A 13 -30.91 30.56 0.20
C LEU A 13 -30.58 29.51 1.26
N ILE A 14 -30.40 28.26 0.82
CA ILE A 14 -29.83 27.19 1.63
C ILE A 14 -28.35 27.52 1.82
N ALA A 15 -27.99 28.09 2.97
CA ALA A 15 -26.61 28.23 3.38
C ALA A 15 -26.04 26.85 3.70
N SER A 16 -25.32 26.26 2.74
CA SER A 16 -24.51 25.07 2.99
C SER A 16 -23.41 25.43 4.00
N PRO A 17 -23.23 24.68 5.09
CA PRO A 17 -22.11 24.91 5.98
C PRO A 17 -20.84 24.56 5.20
N LEU A 18 -20.04 25.58 4.89
CA LEU A 18 -18.65 25.40 4.53
C LEU A 18 -17.99 24.73 5.74
N LEU A 19 -17.62 23.45 5.58
CA LEU A 19 -16.69 22.77 6.46
C LEU A 19 -15.38 23.55 6.39
N VAL A 20 -15.21 24.52 7.28
CA VAL A 20 -13.92 25.19 7.49
C VAL A 20 -13.01 24.11 8.07
N ALA A 21 -12.06 23.65 7.26
CA ALA A 21 -10.97 22.84 7.77
C ALA A 21 -10.31 23.66 8.89
N GLU A 22 -10.44 23.19 10.12
CA GLU A 22 -9.97 23.94 11.28
C GLU A 22 -8.45 24.14 11.15
N GLU A 23 -8.02 25.40 11.05
CA GLU A 23 -6.62 25.72 10.83
C GLU A 23 -5.74 25.11 11.93
N LEU A 24 -4.60 24.57 11.54
CA LEU A 24 -3.66 23.99 12.48
C LEU A 24 -3.01 25.08 13.35
N PRO A 25 -2.80 24.82 14.65
CA PRO A 25 -2.12 25.77 15.53
C PRO A 25 -0.75 26.18 14.98
N PRO A 26 -0.32 27.44 15.16
CA PRO A 26 0.92 27.94 14.58
C PRO A 26 2.14 27.05 14.87
N ALA A 27 2.27 26.53 16.09
CA ALA A 27 3.37 25.66 16.46
C ALA A 27 3.36 24.32 15.69
N VAL A 28 2.18 23.75 15.41
CA VAL A 28 2.03 22.51 14.61
C VAL A 28 2.36 22.80 13.12
N ARG A 29 1.92 23.95 12.60
CA ARG A 29 2.28 24.39 11.23
C ARG A 29 3.78 24.52 11.02
N GLN A 30 4.53 24.91 12.04
CA GLN A 30 6.01 24.94 11.96
C GLN A 30 6.62 23.55 11.81
N ILE A 31 5.95 22.50 12.32
CA ILE A 31 6.38 21.12 12.10
C ILE A 31 6.01 20.65 10.69
N GLU A 32 4.85 21.05 10.17
CA GLU A 32 4.49 20.78 8.77
C GLU A 32 5.47 21.42 7.78
N ALA A 33 5.87 22.67 8.04
CA ALA A 33 6.88 23.37 7.23
C ALA A 33 8.25 22.65 7.21
N LYS A 34 8.49 21.72 8.15
CA LYS A 34 9.70 20.88 8.20
C LYS A 34 9.52 19.53 7.51
N GLY A 35 8.37 19.27 6.89
CA GLY A 35 8.09 18.07 6.10
C GLY A 35 7.13 17.07 6.77
N ALA A 36 6.50 17.43 7.89
CA ALA A 36 5.41 16.63 8.44
C ALA A 36 4.09 16.90 7.71
N GLU A 37 3.26 15.89 7.58
CA GLU A 37 1.92 16.00 7.02
C GLU A 37 0.93 15.57 8.09
N VAL A 38 0.17 16.51 8.66
CA VAL A 38 -0.81 16.18 9.70
C VAL A 38 -2.04 15.54 9.04
N VAL A 39 -2.34 14.30 9.42
CA VAL A 39 -3.45 13.51 8.86
C VAL A 39 -4.63 13.36 9.81
N GLY A 40 -4.46 13.72 11.09
CA GLY A 40 -5.53 13.60 12.07
C GLY A 40 -5.20 14.23 13.40
N ARG A 41 -6.23 14.36 14.23
CA ARG A 41 -6.16 14.83 15.62
C ARG A 41 -6.64 13.74 16.56
N PHE A 42 -6.12 13.73 17.78
CA PHE A 42 -6.57 12.82 18.84
C PHE A 42 -6.41 13.47 20.21
N ASP A 43 -7.21 13.03 21.17
CA ASP A 43 -7.13 13.50 22.55
C ASP A 43 -5.88 12.93 23.23
N ALA A 44 -5.17 13.77 23.98
CA ALA A 44 -4.02 13.38 24.78
C ALA A 44 -4.22 13.82 26.25
N PRO A 45 -3.58 13.13 27.22
CA PRO A 45 -3.66 13.49 28.64
C PRO A 45 -3.10 14.88 28.96
N ASP A 46 -3.37 15.35 30.18
CA ASP A 46 -2.73 16.52 30.80
C ASP A 46 -2.85 17.84 29.99
N GLY A 47 -3.96 17.99 29.27
CA GLY A 47 -4.26 19.18 28.46
C GLY A 47 -3.46 19.25 27.16
N LEU A 48 -2.71 18.20 26.81
CA LEU A 48 -2.07 18.07 25.51
C LEU A 48 -3.11 17.85 24.42
N LYS A 49 -2.85 18.40 23.23
CA LYS A 49 -3.60 18.05 22.01
C LYS A 49 -2.72 17.22 21.10
N GLY A 50 -3.17 16.02 20.76
CA GLY A 50 -2.46 15.09 19.88
C GLY A 50 -2.78 15.35 18.41
N TYR A 51 -1.75 15.27 17.57
CA TYR A 51 -1.86 15.27 16.12
C TYR A 51 -1.08 14.09 15.57
N ALA A 52 -1.74 13.28 14.76
CA ALA A 52 -1.09 12.22 14.01
C ALA A 52 -0.56 12.81 12.71
N ALA A 53 0.73 12.63 12.45
CA ALA A 53 1.37 13.12 11.25
C ALA A 53 2.17 12.02 10.55
N ARG A 54 2.38 12.20 9.25
CA ARG A 54 3.33 11.42 8.45
C ARG A 54 4.62 12.21 8.28
N PHE A 55 5.74 11.54 8.44
CA PHE A 55 7.06 12.07 8.14
C PHE A 55 7.86 10.98 7.43
N GLN A 56 8.22 11.19 6.16
CA GLN A 56 8.95 10.19 5.34
C GLN A 56 8.32 8.78 5.40
N ASN A 57 7.00 8.69 5.17
CA ASN A 57 6.20 7.46 5.26
C ASN A 57 6.18 6.76 6.64
N ARG A 58 6.54 7.47 7.72
CA ARG A 58 6.40 7.00 9.10
C ARG A 58 5.39 7.83 9.86
N GLY A 59 4.55 7.19 10.66
CA GLY A 59 3.66 7.86 11.59
C GLY A 59 4.45 8.44 12.76
N VAL A 60 4.18 9.70 13.09
CA VAL A 60 4.71 10.39 14.26
C VAL A 60 3.58 11.11 14.98
N ALA A 61 3.60 11.07 16.30
CA ALA A 61 2.68 11.83 17.12
C ALA A 61 3.31 13.19 17.47
N LEU A 62 2.52 14.24 17.31
CA LEU A 62 2.84 15.60 17.74
C LEU A 62 1.92 15.94 18.91
N TYR A 63 2.49 16.41 20.01
CA TYR A 63 1.74 16.83 21.19
C TYR A 63 1.90 18.33 21.37
N LEU A 64 0.83 19.07 21.15
CA LEU A 64 0.78 20.50 21.42
C LEU A 64 0.57 20.72 22.92
N THR A 65 1.43 21.51 23.54
CA THR A 65 1.34 21.87 24.95
C THR A 65 0.08 22.70 25.26
N PRO A 66 -0.40 22.72 26.52
CA PRO A 66 -1.63 23.44 26.88
C PRO A 66 -1.59 24.95 26.56
N ASP A 67 -0.39 25.55 26.55
CA ASP A 67 -0.18 26.96 26.20
C ASP A 67 -0.28 27.24 24.68
N GLY A 68 -0.36 26.20 23.85
CA GLY A 68 -0.44 26.29 22.39
C GLY A 68 0.85 26.73 21.68
N LYS A 69 1.98 26.83 22.40
CA LYS A 69 3.22 27.44 21.89
C LYS A 69 4.33 26.44 21.59
N HIS A 70 4.26 25.22 22.14
CA HIS A 70 5.30 24.21 22.00
C HIS A 70 4.72 22.90 21.47
N VAL A 71 5.53 22.16 20.72
CA VAL A 71 5.18 20.84 20.20
C VAL A 71 6.25 19.85 20.61
N LEU A 72 5.83 18.78 21.28
CA LEU A 72 6.66 17.59 21.52
C LEU A 72 6.45 16.61 20.38
N VAL A 73 7.52 15.95 19.94
CA VAL A 73 7.50 14.99 18.84
C VAL A 73 8.01 13.67 19.37
N GLY A 74 7.20 12.61 19.31
CA GLY A 74 7.61 11.28 19.78
C GLY A 74 6.45 10.45 20.32
N SER A 75 6.77 9.43 21.11
CA SER A 75 5.79 8.61 21.80
C SER A 75 5.51 9.12 23.22
N LEU A 76 4.25 9.03 23.65
CA LEU A 76 3.81 9.27 25.02
C LEU A 76 3.52 7.92 25.68
N PHE A 77 4.19 7.65 26.80
CA PHE A 77 3.98 6.45 27.60
C PHE A 77 3.29 6.80 28.92
N ASP A 78 2.38 5.95 29.37
CA ASP A 78 1.79 6.09 30.71
C ASP A 78 2.68 5.49 31.82
N ALA A 79 2.24 5.62 33.07
CA ALA A 79 2.94 5.10 34.23
C ALA A 79 3.08 3.56 34.26
N GLN A 80 2.36 2.85 33.39
CA GLN A 80 2.46 1.39 33.22
C GLN A 80 3.40 1.02 32.06
N GLY A 81 3.99 2.01 31.37
CA GLY A 81 4.84 1.80 30.22
C GLY A 81 4.08 1.46 28.93
N ARG A 82 2.78 1.75 28.85
CA ARG A 82 1.99 1.56 27.61
C ARG A 82 2.17 2.76 26.70
N ASP A 83 2.46 2.53 25.42
CA ASP A 83 2.51 3.61 24.41
C ASP A 83 1.07 4.05 24.07
N LEU A 84 0.74 5.29 24.41
CA LEU A 84 -0.57 5.90 24.15
C LEU A 84 -0.67 6.43 22.70
N SER A 85 0.45 6.60 22.03
CA SER A 85 0.56 7.13 20.66
C SER A 85 0.35 6.04 19.63
N GLU A 86 0.90 4.84 19.87
CA GLU A 86 0.86 3.72 18.91
C GLU A 86 -0.57 3.43 18.43
N PRO A 87 -1.60 3.27 19.29
CA PRO A 87 -2.96 3.02 18.81
C PRO A 87 -3.54 4.16 17.97
N GLN A 88 -3.15 5.41 18.26
CA GLN A 88 -3.61 6.59 17.52
C GLN A 88 -2.95 6.65 16.15
N LEU A 89 -1.64 6.39 16.08
CA LEU A 89 -0.90 6.34 14.82
C LEU A 89 -1.35 5.16 13.96
N GLU A 90 -1.62 4.00 14.56
CA GLU A 90 -2.21 2.86 13.85
C GLU A 90 -3.53 3.24 13.20
N LYS A 91 -4.44 3.86 13.96
CA LYS A 91 -5.76 4.26 13.47
C LYS A 91 -5.71 5.37 12.42
N LEU A 92 -4.91 6.41 12.65
CA LEU A 92 -4.96 7.66 11.88
C LEU A 92 -3.95 7.72 10.75
N VAL A 93 -2.84 6.97 10.86
CA VAL A 93 -1.76 6.96 9.85
C VAL A 93 -1.72 5.63 9.13
N TYR A 94 -1.44 4.55 9.85
CA TYR A 94 -1.06 3.29 9.21
C TYR A 94 -2.25 2.56 8.58
N ALA A 95 -3.42 2.51 9.21
CA ALA A 95 -4.58 1.85 8.64
C ALA A 95 -5.11 2.53 7.35
N PRO A 96 -5.24 3.87 7.26
CA PRO A 96 -5.58 4.53 5.99
C PRO A 96 -4.50 4.32 4.91
N MET A 97 -3.23 4.44 5.28
CA MET A 97 -2.12 4.22 4.35
C MET A 97 -2.09 2.78 3.83
N ALA A 98 -2.32 1.80 4.71
CA ALA A 98 -2.42 0.38 4.33
C ALA A 98 -3.54 0.15 3.30
N LYS A 99 -4.72 0.76 3.52
CA LYS A 99 -5.83 0.67 2.56
C LYS A 99 -5.48 1.30 1.21
N GLU A 100 -4.82 2.45 1.21
CA GLU A 100 -4.39 3.13 0.00
C GLU A 100 -3.38 2.28 -0.80
N VAL A 101 -2.33 1.79 -0.14
CA VAL A 101 -1.30 0.96 -0.76
C VAL A 101 -1.90 -0.35 -1.28
N TRP A 102 -2.76 -1.00 -0.50
CA TRP A 102 -3.45 -2.23 -0.92
C TRP A 102 -4.33 -2.01 -2.15
N ALA A 103 -5.09 -0.91 -2.19
CA ALA A 103 -5.93 -0.55 -3.32
C ALA A 103 -5.12 -0.23 -4.58
N LYS A 104 -3.92 0.37 -4.45
CA LYS A 104 -3.00 0.58 -5.57
C LYS A 104 -2.50 -0.75 -6.14
N MET A 105 -2.09 -1.69 -5.28
CA MET A 105 -1.67 -3.03 -5.72
C MET A 105 -2.82 -3.81 -6.37
N GLU A 106 -4.05 -3.67 -5.87
CA GLU A 106 -5.23 -4.30 -6.47
C GLU A 106 -5.50 -3.83 -7.90
N LYS A 107 -5.24 -2.54 -8.18
CA LYS A 107 -5.40 -1.94 -9.51
C LYS A 107 -4.18 -2.11 -10.42
N ALA A 108 -3.04 -2.56 -9.88
CA ALA A 108 -1.81 -2.76 -10.65
C ALA A 108 -2.00 -3.87 -11.70
N ALA A 109 -1.12 -3.90 -12.70
CA ALA A 109 -1.11 -4.99 -13.67
C ALA A 109 -0.39 -6.21 -13.07
N TRP A 110 -1.16 -7.06 -12.40
CA TRP A 110 -0.66 -8.31 -11.81
C TRP A 110 -1.10 -9.55 -12.58
N ILE A 111 -0.31 -10.63 -12.44
CA ILE A 111 -0.64 -11.98 -12.91
C ILE A 111 -1.06 -12.84 -11.71
N ALA A 112 -2.22 -13.47 -11.80
CA ALA A 112 -2.69 -14.39 -10.75
C ALA A 112 -1.89 -15.70 -10.76
N ASP A 113 -1.62 -16.22 -9.56
CA ASP A 113 -1.12 -17.56 -9.33
C ASP A 113 -1.85 -18.17 -8.14
N GLY A 114 -2.72 -19.14 -8.43
CA GLY A 114 -3.64 -19.76 -7.48
C GLY A 114 -5.09 -19.60 -7.88
N LYS A 115 -6.00 -20.00 -6.98
CA LYS A 115 -7.44 -19.89 -7.21
C LYS A 115 -7.94 -18.48 -6.96
N ALA A 116 -8.89 -18.02 -7.77
CA ALA A 116 -9.49 -16.70 -7.66
C ALA A 116 -10.20 -16.45 -6.31
N ASP A 117 -10.73 -17.52 -5.71
CA ASP A 117 -11.48 -17.54 -4.46
C ASP A 117 -10.63 -17.87 -3.22
N ALA A 118 -9.29 -17.93 -3.37
CA ALA A 118 -8.41 -18.19 -2.24
C ALA A 118 -8.59 -17.09 -1.16
N PRO A 119 -8.78 -17.47 0.12
CA PRO A 119 -9.09 -16.50 1.18
C PRO A 119 -7.90 -15.60 1.53
N ARG A 120 -6.68 -16.02 1.20
CA ARG A 120 -5.45 -15.27 1.45
C ARG A 120 -4.91 -14.70 0.13
N ILE A 121 -4.77 -13.39 0.07
CA ILE A 121 -4.11 -12.70 -1.04
C ILE A 121 -2.73 -12.23 -0.58
N VAL A 122 -1.72 -12.45 -1.42
CA VAL A 122 -0.36 -11.94 -1.24
C VAL A 122 0.06 -11.26 -2.54
N TYR A 123 0.42 -9.99 -2.47
CA TYR A 123 1.02 -9.30 -3.61
C TYR A 123 2.53 -9.44 -3.57
N LEU A 124 3.15 -9.51 -4.73
CA LEU A 124 4.59 -9.44 -4.84
C LEU A 124 5.03 -8.70 -6.09
N PHE A 125 5.99 -7.80 -5.94
CA PHE A 125 6.73 -7.27 -7.07
C PHE A 125 7.77 -8.32 -7.48
N SER A 126 7.70 -8.78 -8.73
CA SER A 126 8.50 -9.89 -9.24
C SER A 126 9.23 -9.51 -10.53
N ASP A 127 10.47 -9.99 -10.65
CA ASP A 127 11.27 -9.87 -11.87
C ASP A 127 11.58 -11.30 -12.40
N PRO A 128 11.39 -11.59 -13.70
CA PRO A 128 11.62 -12.91 -14.29
C PRO A 128 13.05 -13.43 -14.19
N ASN A 129 14.02 -12.56 -13.92
CA ASN A 129 15.41 -12.95 -13.73
C ASN A 129 15.81 -13.03 -12.25
N CYS A 130 14.86 -12.93 -11.32
CA CYS A 130 15.12 -12.94 -9.89
C CYS A 130 15.05 -14.37 -9.30
N PRO A 131 16.19 -14.97 -8.88
CA PRO A 131 16.18 -16.31 -8.28
C PRO A 131 15.42 -16.38 -6.94
N TYR A 132 15.34 -15.27 -6.21
CA TYR A 132 14.57 -15.21 -4.96
C TYR A 132 13.07 -15.11 -5.18
N CYS A 133 12.61 -14.57 -6.32
CA CYS A 133 11.20 -14.64 -6.69
C CYS A 133 10.81 -16.10 -6.93
N ASN A 134 11.62 -16.81 -7.69
CA ASN A 134 11.44 -18.22 -7.97
C ASN A 134 11.46 -19.09 -6.72
N MET A 135 12.43 -18.87 -5.82
CA MET A 135 12.49 -19.59 -4.55
C MET A 135 11.24 -19.36 -3.68
N PHE A 136 10.74 -18.12 -3.60
CA PHE A 136 9.49 -17.86 -2.86
C PHE A 136 8.28 -18.50 -3.54
N TRP A 137 8.22 -18.48 -4.88
CA TRP A 137 7.19 -19.14 -5.66
C TRP A 137 7.14 -20.65 -5.36
N GLU A 138 8.29 -21.33 -5.33
CA GLU A 138 8.42 -22.75 -4.97
C GLU A 138 7.95 -22.99 -3.53
N GLN A 139 8.42 -22.18 -2.58
CA GLN A 139 8.04 -22.29 -1.17
C GLN A 139 6.54 -22.12 -0.93
N ALA A 140 5.86 -21.31 -1.74
CA ALA A 140 4.43 -21.05 -1.62
C ALA A 140 3.54 -22.15 -2.23
N ARG A 141 4.09 -23.08 -3.03
CA ARG A 141 3.30 -24.11 -3.75
C ARG A 141 2.29 -24.85 -2.87
N PRO A 142 2.64 -25.35 -1.65
CA PRO A 142 1.67 -26.08 -0.84
C PRO A 142 0.40 -25.29 -0.48
N TRP A 143 0.50 -23.97 -0.34
CA TRP A 143 -0.64 -23.10 -0.02
C TRP A 143 -1.43 -22.71 -1.27
N VAL A 144 -0.73 -22.45 -2.36
CA VAL A 144 -1.34 -22.03 -3.62
C VAL A 144 -2.10 -23.19 -4.26
N GLU A 145 -1.49 -24.38 -4.32
CA GLU A 145 -2.08 -25.58 -4.92
C GLU A 145 -3.25 -26.13 -4.10
N SER A 146 -3.24 -25.94 -2.77
CA SER A 146 -4.38 -26.27 -1.91
C SER A 146 -5.53 -25.25 -2.01
N GLY A 147 -5.32 -24.12 -2.71
CA GLY A 147 -6.30 -23.04 -2.86
C GLY A 147 -6.44 -22.14 -1.64
N LYS A 148 -5.52 -22.22 -0.67
CA LYS A 148 -5.52 -21.36 0.52
C LYS A 148 -4.98 -19.96 0.22
N VAL A 149 -4.08 -19.84 -0.75
CA VAL A 149 -3.41 -18.59 -1.11
C VAL A 149 -3.53 -18.34 -2.61
N GLN A 150 -3.71 -17.07 -2.97
CA GLN A 150 -3.46 -16.54 -4.31
C GLN A 150 -2.31 -15.53 -4.22
N LEU A 151 -1.27 -15.79 -5.01
CA LEU A 151 -0.22 -14.81 -5.26
C LEU A 151 -0.66 -13.91 -6.42
N ARG A 152 -0.37 -12.61 -6.31
CA ARG A 152 -0.63 -11.62 -7.36
C ARG A 152 0.70 -10.95 -7.73
N HIS A 153 1.30 -11.44 -8.81
CA HIS A 153 2.63 -11.04 -9.26
C HIS A 153 2.55 -9.74 -10.05
N ILE A 154 2.98 -8.63 -9.44
CA ILE A 154 3.16 -7.33 -10.09
C ILE A 154 4.51 -7.35 -10.80
N MET A 155 4.50 -7.56 -12.10
CA MET A 155 5.73 -7.75 -12.87
C MET A 155 6.49 -6.44 -13.05
N VAL A 156 7.79 -6.45 -12.75
CA VAL A 156 8.76 -5.37 -12.96
C VAL A 156 9.99 -5.89 -13.71
N GLY A 157 10.85 -4.99 -14.19
CA GLY A 157 12.04 -5.37 -14.96
C GLY A 157 13.28 -4.60 -14.56
N ILE A 158 13.89 -4.96 -13.42
CA ILE A 158 14.97 -4.18 -12.80
C ILE A 158 16.29 -4.96 -12.65
N ILE A 159 16.29 -6.29 -12.82
CA ILE A 159 17.45 -7.13 -12.45
C ILE A 159 18.43 -7.30 -13.61
N ARG A 160 17.94 -7.49 -14.85
CA ARG A 160 18.77 -7.65 -16.05
C ARG A 160 18.23 -6.79 -17.18
N ALA A 161 19.08 -6.54 -18.18
CA ALA A 161 18.70 -5.79 -19.38
C ALA A 161 17.49 -6.39 -20.12
N ASP A 162 17.32 -7.72 -20.08
CA ASP A 162 16.19 -8.42 -20.71
C ASP A 162 14.97 -8.58 -19.79
N SER A 163 15.04 -8.14 -18.52
CA SER A 163 13.93 -8.26 -17.56
C SER A 163 12.66 -7.51 -18.01
N PRO A 164 12.71 -6.24 -18.48
CA PRO A 164 11.50 -5.55 -18.95
C PRO A 164 10.79 -6.30 -20.09
N GLY A 165 11.56 -6.79 -21.07
CA GLY A 165 11.01 -7.52 -22.21
C GLY A 165 10.42 -8.88 -21.80
N LYS A 166 11.00 -9.56 -20.80
CA LYS A 166 10.44 -10.81 -20.23
C LYS A 166 9.16 -10.55 -19.43
N SER A 167 9.13 -9.50 -18.61
CA SER A 167 7.93 -9.09 -17.88
C SER A 167 6.81 -8.70 -18.83
N ALA A 168 7.14 -7.99 -19.92
CA ALA A 168 6.21 -7.70 -21.00
C ALA A 168 5.70 -8.98 -21.67
N ALA A 169 6.58 -9.95 -21.96
CA ALA A 169 6.18 -11.22 -22.57
C ALA A 169 5.16 -11.98 -21.71
N LEU A 170 5.34 -11.97 -20.38
CA LEU A 170 4.40 -12.59 -19.45
C LEU A 170 3.06 -11.85 -19.41
N LEU A 171 3.07 -10.51 -19.30
CA LEU A 171 1.86 -9.69 -19.28
C LEU A 171 1.08 -9.72 -20.60
N ALA A 172 1.78 -9.86 -21.73
CA ALA A 172 1.22 -9.90 -23.08
C ALA A 172 0.78 -11.31 -23.51
N ALA A 173 1.10 -12.35 -22.74
CA ALA A 173 0.76 -13.72 -23.09
C ALA A 173 -0.76 -13.88 -23.21
N LYS A 174 -1.20 -14.77 -24.11
CA LYS A 174 -2.62 -15.13 -24.23
C LYS A 174 -3.19 -15.67 -22.91
N ASP A 175 -2.35 -16.35 -22.14
CA ASP A 175 -2.63 -16.84 -20.79
C ASP A 175 -1.44 -16.46 -19.88
N PRO A 176 -1.48 -15.27 -19.26
CA PRO A 176 -0.39 -14.78 -18.41
C PRO A 176 -0.10 -15.69 -17.22
N GLN A 177 -1.15 -16.27 -16.61
CA GLN A 177 -1.02 -17.19 -15.48
C GLN A 177 -0.25 -18.45 -15.89
N LYS A 178 -0.64 -19.07 -17.01
CA LYS A 178 0.07 -20.26 -17.51
C LYS A 178 1.51 -19.93 -17.87
N ALA A 179 1.75 -18.82 -18.56
CA ALA A 179 3.11 -18.42 -18.96
C ALA A 179 4.01 -18.17 -17.74
N LEU A 180 3.50 -17.52 -16.69
CA LEU A 180 4.21 -17.32 -15.43
C LEU A 180 4.52 -18.67 -14.75
N LEU A 181 3.54 -19.57 -14.64
CA LEU A 181 3.73 -20.89 -14.03
C LEU A 181 4.77 -21.73 -14.77
N GLU A 182 4.77 -21.69 -16.10
CA GLU A 182 5.79 -22.37 -16.91
C GLU A 182 7.18 -21.76 -16.70
N HIS A 183 7.28 -20.43 -16.65
CA HIS A 183 8.52 -19.73 -16.38
C HIS A 183 9.10 -20.08 -15.01
N GLU A 184 8.29 -19.93 -13.96
CA GLU A 184 8.71 -20.17 -12.58
C GLU A 184 9.01 -21.66 -12.34
N ARG A 185 8.18 -22.58 -12.84
CA ARG A 185 8.46 -24.02 -12.70
C ARG A 185 9.76 -24.44 -13.38
N ALA A 186 10.11 -23.82 -14.51
CA ALA A 186 11.35 -24.10 -15.20
C ALA A 186 12.57 -23.47 -14.48
N GLY A 187 12.36 -22.41 -13.69
CA GLY A 187 13.41 -21.70 -12.98
C GLY A 187 14.56 -21.30 -13.90
N LYS A 188 15.78 -21.70 -13.58
CA LYS A 188 16.98 -21.43 -14.40
C LYS A 188 16.92 -22.02 -15.82
N ALA A 189 16.11 -23.06 -16.04
CA ALA A 189 15.93 -23.67 -17.35
C ALA A 189 14.83 -23.00 -18.18
N SER A 190 14.23 -21.90 -17.68
CA SER A 190 13.17 -21.20 -18.40
C SER A 190 13.64 -20.68 -19.76
N THR A 191 12.85 -20.95 -20.78
CA THR A 191 13.06 -20.51 -22.16
C THR A 191 12.27 -19.24 -22.50
N LEU A 192 11.73 -18.53 -21.49
CA LEU A 192 11.00 -17.28 -21.65
C LEU A 192 11.85 -16.26 -22.42
N LYS A 193 11.36 -15.85 -23.59
CA LYS A 193 12.02 -14.87 -24.43
C LYS A 193 11.51 -13.47 -24.11
N ALA A 194 12.44 -12.52 -24.02
CA ALA A 194 12.09 -11.11 -23.95
C ALA A 194 11.42 -10.67 -25.25
N LEU A 195 10.40 -9.81 -25.16
CA LEU A 195 9.95 -9.05 -26.32
C LEU A 195 11.01 -7.99 -26.66
N GLU A 196 11.45 -7.97 -27.91
CA GLU A 196 12.33 -6.92 -28.42
C GLU A 196 11.58 -5.60 -28.60
N GLN A 197 10.30 -5.67 -28.99
CA GLN A 197 9.39 -4.54 -29.10
C GLN A 197 8.19 -4.79 -28.20
N ILE A 198 8.05 -3.97 -27.16
CA ILE A 198 6.96 -4.06 -26.20
C ILE A 198 5.76 -3.27 -26.76
N PRO A 199 4.57 -3.88 -26.89
CA PRO A 199 3.37 -3.16 -27.29
C PRO A 199 3.08 -2.01 -26.33
N ALA A 200 2.65 -0.86 -26.85
CA ALA A 200 2.46 0.35 -26.05
C ALA A 200 1.55 0.18 -24.82
N GLU A 201 0.46 -0.61 -24.93
CA GLU A 201 -0.41 -0.90 -23.80
C GLU A 201 0.32 -1.69 -22.70
N VAL A 202 1.16 -2.65 -23.08
CA VAL A 202 1.94 -3.47 -22.14
C VAL A 202 3.04 -2.64 -21.50
N GLN A 203 3.67 -1.74 -22.26
CA GLN A 203 4.65 -0.78 -21.74
C GLN A 203 4.03 0.10 -20.66
N ALA A 204 2.84 0.67 -20.91
CA ALA A 204 2.15 1.51 -19.94
C ALA A 204 1.82 0.76 -18.63
N ARG A 205 1.48 -0.54 -18.72
CA ARG A 205 1.27 -1.40 -17.54
C ARG A 205 2.57 -1.63 -16.76
N LEU A 206 3.69 -1.88 -17.45
CA LEU A 206 5.00 -2.03 -16.81
C LEU A 206 5.46 -0.73 -16.15
N ASP A 207 5.29 0.41 -16.83
CA ASP A 207 5.65 1.72 -16.29
C ASP A 207 4.81 2.04 -15.05
N ALA A 208 3.51 1.71 -15.04
CA ALA A 208 2.66 1.86 -13.87
C ALA A 208 3.09 0.95 -12.70
N ASN A 209 3.48 -0.30 -12.98
CA ASN A 209 4.03 -1.20 -11.98
C ASN A 209 5.36 -0.68 -11.41
N GLN A 210 6.25 -0.16 -12.26
CA GLN A 210 7.54 0.41 -11.85
C GLN A 210 7.34 1.69 -11.03
N ALA A 211 6.43 2.58 -11.46
CA ALA A 211 6.10 3.78 -10.70
C ALA A 211 5.55 3.44 -9.31
N LEU A 212 4.69 2.42 -9.20
CA LEU A 212 4.23 1.95 -7.90
C LEU A 212 5.37 1.34 -7.07
N MET A 213 6.30 0.62 -7.70
CA MET A 213 7.48 0.09 -7.02
C MET A 213 8.34 1.22 -6.43
N ASP A 214 8.58 2.27 -7.21
CA ASP A 214 9.37 3.44 -6.81
C ASP A 214 8.65 4.26 -5.73
N GLU A 215 7.35 4.46 -5.86
CA GLU A 215 6.50 5.15 -4.87
C GLU A 215 6.55 4.47 -3.51
N LEU A 216 6.56 3.14 -3.50
CA LEU A 216 6.66 2.33 -2.28
C LEU A 216 8.10 2.19 -1.76
N GLY A 217 9.08 2.84 -2.40
CA GLY A 217 10.48 2.83 -1.98
C GLY A 217 11.14 1.46 -2.06
N LEU A 218 10.68 0.60 -2.99
CA LEU A 218 11.17 -0.76 -3.14
C LEU A 218 12.41 -0.77 -4.03
N SER A 219 13.44 -1.50 -3.60
CA SER A 219 14.73 -1.58 -4.32
C SER A 219 15.15 -3.00 -4.66
N ALA A 220 14.38 -4.00 -4.22
CA ALA A 220 14.68 -5.41 -4.45
C ALA A 220 13.41 -6.23 -4.73
N THR A 221 13.59 -7.31 -5.48
CA THR A 221 12.57 -8.34 -5.71
C THR A 221 12.99 -9.66 -5.04
N PRO A 222 12.05 -10.49 -4.55
CA PRO A 222 10.64 -10.19 -4.43
C PRO A 222 10.40 -9.14 -3.33
N ALA A 223 9.48 -8.22 -3.56
CA ALA A 223 8.91 -7.38 -2.50
C ALA A 223 7.49 -7.85 -2.23
N ILE A 224 7.27 -8.48 -1.08
CA ILE A 224 6.08 -9.25 -0.74
C ILE A 224 5.22 -8.44 0.23
N PHE A 225 3.93 -8.34 -0.05
CA PHE A 225 2.96 -7.61 0.76
C PHE A 225 1.78 -8.51 1.15
N TYR A 226 1.37 -8.42 2.41
CA TYR A 226 0.27 -9.19 2.97
C TYR A 226 -0.38 -8.44 4.13
N ILE A 227 -1.67 -8.70 4.39
CA ILE A 227 -2.36 -8.19 5.59
C ILE A 227 -2.16 -9.20 6.73
N ASP A 228 -1.65 -8.82 7.89
CA ASP A 228 -1.50 -9.74 9.03
C ASP A 228 -2.83 -10.02 9.76
N GLU A 229 -2.78 -10.85 10.80
CA GLU A 229 -3.94 -11.18 11.64
C GLU A 229 -4.50 -9.96 12.38
N GLN A 230 -3.69 -8.90 12.57
CA GLN A 230 -4.08 -7.63 13.18
C GLN A 230 -4.61 -6.62 12.15
N GLN A 231 -4.87 -7.05 10.90
CA GLN A 231 -5.32 -6.20 9.79
C GLN A 231 -4.32 -5.12 9.37
N ARG A 232 -3.03 -5.33 9.64
CA ARG A 232 -1.97 -4.39 9.26
C ARG A 232 -1.30 -4.85 7.99
N LEU A 233 -0.96 -3.89 7.13
CA LEU A 233 -0.14 -4.16 5.96
C LEU A 233 1.30 -4.47 6.41
N GLN A 234 1.78 -5.63 6.01
CA GLN A 234 3.15 -6.08 6.22
C GLN A 234 3.90 -6.15 4.90
N GLN A 235 5.21 -5.94 4.96
CA GLN A 235 6.11 -5.98 3.83
C GLN A 235 7.36 -6.80 4.15
N GLN A 236 7.83 -7.58 3.17
CA GLN A 236 9.09 -8.32 3.22
C GLN A 236 9.83 -8.14 1.88
N GLN A 237 11.06 -7.63 1.90
CA GLN A 237 11.92 -7.59 0.72
C GLN A 237 12.92 -8.75 0.74
N GLY A 238 13.16 -9.34 -0.43
CA GLY A 238 13.94 -10.56 -0.59
C GLY A 238 13.16 -11.82 -0.21
N ALA A 239 13.76 -12.98 -0.45
CA ALA A 239 13.09 -14.23 -0.12
C ALA A 239 12.91 -14.39 1.40
N PRO A 240 11.69 -14.71 1.86
CA PRO A 240 11.44 -14.96 3.27
C PRO A 240 12.22 -16.18 3.77
N ARG A 241 12.64 -16.13 5.03
CA ARG A 241 13.09 -17.35 5.71
C ARG A 241 11.91 -18.31 5.94
N PRO A 242 12.13 -19.64 5.97
CA PRO A 242 11.05 -20.61 6.12
C PRO A 242 10.11 -20.34 7.30
N GLU A 243 10.63 -19.86 8.43
CA GLU A 243 9.86 -19.53 9.63
C GLU A 243 8.88 -18.34 9.45
N LEU A 244 9.11 -17.48 8.45
CA LEU A 244 8.21 -16.38 8.11
C LEU A 244 7.08 -16.79 7.17
N LEU A 245 7.21 -17.92 6.48
CA LEU A 245 6.21 -18.37 5.50
C LEU A 245 4.83 -18.53 6.12
N GLY A 246 4.74 -19.04 7.36
CA GLY A 246 3.45 -19.16 8.06
C GLY A 246 2.80 -17.82 8.38
N LYS A 247 3.59 -16.76 8.60
CA LYS A 247 3.06 -15.39 8.82
C LYS A 247 2.58 -14.76 7.51
N ILE A 248 3.30 -14.99 6.42
CA ILE A 248 2.98 -14.45 5.09
C ILE A 248 1.77 -15.18 4.49
N LEU A 249 1.89 -16.50 4.34
CA LEU A 249 0.97 -17.36 3.60
C LEU A 249 -0.18 -17.90 4.48
N GLY A 250 -0.11 -17.71 5.80
CA GLY A 250 -1.06 -18.28 6.75
C GLY A 250 -0.75 -19.73 7.11
N LYS A 251 -1.66 -20.35 7.88
CA LYS A 251 -1.51 -21.74 8.32
C LYS A 251 -1.60 -22.69 7.12
N ARG A 252 -0.72 -23.71 7.12
CA ARG A 252 -0.68 -24.77 6.09
C ARG A 252 -1.96 -25.56 6.00
#